data_AF-B5VK69-F1
#
_entry.id   AF-B5VK69-F1
#
_cell.length_a   1.000
_cell.length_b   1.000
_cell.length_c   1.000
_cell.angle_alpha   90.00
_cell.angle_beta   90.00
_cell.angle_gamma   90.00
#
_symmetry.space_group_name_H-M   'P 1'
#
loop_
_entity.id
_entity.type
_entity.pdbx_description
1 polymer ?
#
loop_
_entity_poly.entity_id
_entity_poly.type
_entity_poly.pdbx_seq_one_letter_code
_entity_poly.pdbx_strand_id
1 'polypeptide(L)'
;NRSLKSFWDASDISDDVIELAGGMPNERFFPIESMDLKISKVPFNDNPKWHNSFTTAHLDLGSPSELPIARSFQYAETKGLPPLLHFVKDFVSRINRPAFSDETESNWDVILSGGSNDSMFKVFETICDESTTVMIEEFTFTPAMSNVEATGAKVIPIKMNLTFDRESQGIDVEYLTQLLDNWSTGPYKDLNKPRVLYTIATGQNPTGMSVPQWKREKIYQLAQRHDFLIVE
;
A
#
# COMPACT_ATOMS: atom_id res chain seq x y z
N ASN A 1 11.62 24.87 10.13
CA ASN A 1 12.08 23.50 10.45
C ASN A 1 11.41 23.00 11.71
N ARG A 2 10.29 22.27 11.56
CA ARG A 2 9.68 21.53 12.67
C ARG A 2 9.99 20.07 12.40
N SER A 3 10.71 19.42 13.30
CA SER A 3 10.89 17.97 13.28
C SER A 3 9.92 17.33 14.27
N LEU A 4 9.26 16.24 13.86
CA LEU A 4 8.60 15.37 14.82
C LEU A 4 9.71 14.72 15.67
N LYS A 5 9.72 15.00 16.97
CA LYS A 5 10.50 14.21 17.92
C LYS A 5 9.59 13.09 18.41
N SER A 6 9.97 11.83 18.22
CA SER A 6 9.25 10.75 18.90
C SER A 6 9.41 10.97 20.39
N PHE A 7 8.30 10.92 21.12
CA PHE A 7 8.33 10.92 22.58
C PHE A 7 9.08 9.66 23.10
N TRP A 8 9.22 8.63 22.26
CA TRP A 8 9.67 7.28 22.61
C TRP A 8 11.03 6.92 21.99
N ASP A 9 11.88 7.90 21.65
CA ASP A 9 13.23 7.60 21.16
C ASP A 9 14.13 7.12 22.31
N ALA A 10 14.04 5.84 22.63
CA ALA A 10 14.80 5.19 23.70
C ALA A 10 16.32 5.22 23.46
N SER A 11 16.79 5.63 22.27
CA SER A 11 18.23 5.75 21.99
C SER A 11 18.93 6.85 22.79
N ASP A 12 18.17 7.78 23.38
CA ASP A 12 18.68 8.88 24.21
C ASP A 12 18.54 8.64 25.73
N ILE A 13 17.97 7.51 26.15
CA ILE A 13 17.74 7.19 27.57
C ILE A 13 18.79 6.18 28.04
N SER A 14 19.57 6.56 29.04
CA SER A 14 20.59 5.70 29.65
C SER A 14 19.97 4.46 30.30
N ASP A 15 20.66 3.32 30.24
CA ASP A 15 20.21 2.02 30.76
C ASP A 15 19.89 2.01 32.28
N ASP A 16 20.34 3.05 33.01
CA ASP A 16 20.12 3.23 34.44
C ASP A 16 18.84 4.01 34.78
N VAL A 17 18.09 4.47 33.77
CA VAL A 17 16.85 5.22 33.95
C VAL A 17 15.67 4.25 34.09
N ILE A 18 14.92 4.39 35.18
CA ILE A 18 13.64 3.70 35.36
C ILE A 18 12.55 4.52 34.66
N GLU A 19 11.93 3.94 33.63
CA GLU A 19 10.81 4.59 32.92
C GLU A 19 9.50 4.50 33.73
N LEU A 20 8.92 5.65 34.06
CA LEU A 20 7.62 5.78 34.73
C LEU A 20 6.59 6.54 33.88
N ALA A 21 6.87 6.73 32.59
CA ALA A 21 6.06 7.52 31.67
C ALA A 21 5.07 6.67 30.87
N GLY A 22 5.56 5.70 30.11
CA GLY A 22 4.74 4.84 29.26
C GLY A 22 3.86 3.88 30.05
N GLY A 23 2.58 3.79 29.68
CA GLY A 23 1.65 2.77 30.16
C GLY A 23 1.89 1.39 29.53
N MET A 24 3.16 0.98 29.41
CA MET A 24 3.57 -0.26 28.76
C MET A 24 3.66 -1.38 29.80
N PRO A 25 2.82 -2.43 29.71
CA PRO A 25 2.95 -3.58 30.60
C PRO A 25 4.31 -4.25 30.42
N ASN A 26 4.97 -4.64 31.52
CA ASN A 26 6.18 -5.44 31.45
C ASN A 26 5.93 -6.78 30.73
N GLU A 27 6.88 -7.28 29.93
CA GLU A 27 6.65 -8.48 29.12
C GLU A 27 6.33 -9.74 29.93
N ARG A 28 6.66 -9.79 31.23
CA ARG A 28 6.26 -10.89 32.12
C ARG A 28 4.75 -10.97 32.37
N PHE A 29 3.99 -9.94 32.03
CA PHE A 29 2.53 -9.98 32.04
C PHE A 29 1.94 -10.59 30.76
N PHE A 30 2.75 -10.80 29.71
CA PHE A 30 2.28 -11.45 28.50
C PHE A 30 2.09 -12.95 28.76
N PRO A 31 0.90 -13.53 28.47
CA PRO A 31 0.59 -14.91 28.84
C PRO A 31 1.21 -15.97 27.92
N ILE A 32 2.02 -15.56 26.94
CA ILE A 32 2.64 -16.44 25.94
C ILE A 32 4.15 -16.41 26.14
N GLU A 33 4.72 -17.53 26.56
CA GLU A 33 6.16 -17.69 26.80
C GLU A 33 6.93 -17.94 25.49
N SER A 34 6.36 -18.75 24.59
CA SER A 34 6.94 -19.05 23.28
C SER A 34 5.89 -19.49 22.27
N MET A 35 6.22 -19.41 20.98
CA MET A 35 5.40 -19.88 19.86
C MET A 35 6.26 -20.57 18.80
N ASP A 36 5.79 -21.72 18.30
CA ASP A 36 6.37 -22.40 17.14
C ASP A 36 5.40 -22.35 15.95
N LEU A 37 5.77 -21.58 14.93
CA LEU A 37 5.01 -21.49 13.68
C LEU A 37 5.55 -22.51 12.69
N LYS A 38 4.75 -23.53 12.38
CA LYS A 38 5.09 -24.51 11.33
C LYS A 38 4.63 -24.01 9.96
N ILE A 39 5.59 -23.58 9.14
CA ILE A 39 5.35 -22.95 7.85
C ILE A 39 5.60 -23.97 6.73
N SER A 40 4.60 -24.20 5.88
CA SER A 40 4.76 -25.05 4.69
C SER A 40 5.68 -24.36 3.67
N LYS A 41 6.63 -25.10 3.11
CA LYS A 41 7.54 -24.62 2.06
C LYS A 41 6.88 -24.61 0.68
N VAL A 42 5.77 -25.33 0.51
CA VAL A 42 5.04 -25.43 -0.76
C VAL A 42 3.52 -25.33 -0.54
N PRO A 43 2.76 -24.71 -1.45
CA PRO A 43 1.30 -24.78 -1.44
C PRO A 43 0.77 -26.22 -1.61
N PHE A 44 -0.40 -26.53 -1.05
CA PHE A 44 -1.08 -27.83 -1.20
C PHE A 44 -0.22 -29.04 -0.78
N ASN A 45 0.48 -28.89 0.34
CA ASN A 45 1.38 -29.89 0.90
C ASN A 45 0.65 -31.04 1.61
N ASP A 46 -0.28 -31.68 0.91
CA ASP A 46 -1.10 -32.78 1.43
C ASP A 46 -0.44 -34.16 1.18
N ASN A 47 0.70 -34.19 0.48
CA ASN A 47 1.36 -35.43 0.10
C ASN A 47 2.44 -35.84 1.13
N PRO A 48 2.27 -36.96 1.84
CA PRO A 48 3.16 -37.37 2.93
C PRO A 48 4.58 -37.76 2.48
N LYS A 49 4.89 -37.81 1.18
CA LYS A 49 6.25 -38.10 0.66
C LYS A 49 7.23 -36.93 0.80
N TRP A 50 6.77 -35.73 1.12
CA TRP A 50 7.63 -34.55 1.30
C TRP A 50 8.07 -34.41 2.76
N HIS A 51 8.93 -35.31 3.24
CA HIS A 51 9.40 -35.33 4.64
C HIS A 51 10.23 -34.10 5.06
N ASN A 52 10.56 -33.18 4.14
CA ASN A 52 11.30 -31.92 4.38
C ASN A 52 10.50 -30.64 4.10
N SER A 53 9.17 -30.73 4.12
CA SER A 53 8.26 -29.72 3.55
C SER A 53 7.85 -28.58 4.49
N PHE A 54 8.33 -28.55 5.73
CA PHE A 54 8.04 -27.49 6.69
C PHE A 54 9.32 -26.87 7.24
N THR A 55 9.22 -25.59 7.60
CA THR A 55 10.18 -24.88 8.45
C THR A 55 9.45 -24.47 9.73
N THR A 56 10.09 -24.62 10.88
CA THR A 56 9.57 -24.07 12.15
C THR A 56 10.22 -22.72 12.40
N ALA A 57 9.42 -21.68 12.53
CA ALA A 57 9.87 -20.39 13.07
C ALA A 57 9.51 -20.35 14.56
N HIS A 58 10.54 -20.33 15.40
CA HIS A 58 10.42 -20.24 16.85
C HIS A 58 10.48 -18.78 17.30
N LEU A 59 9.61 -18.40 18.23
CA LEU A 59 9.62 -17.10 18.89
C LEU A 59 9.49 -17.31 20.41
N ASP A 60 10.30 -16.61 21.20
CA ASP A 60 10.23 -16.54 22.66
C ASP A 60 10.47 -15.10 23.14
N LEU A 61 10.64 -14.88 24.45
CA LEU A 61 10.86 -13.55 25.01
C LEU A 61 12.09 -12.80 24.45
N GLY A 62 13.11 -13.49 23.95
CA GLY A 62 14.35 -12.89 23.43
C GLY A 62 14.76 -13.34 22.02
N SER A 63 14.05 -14.29 21.43
CA SER A 63 14.36 -14.90 20.13
C SER A 63 13.16 -14.86 19.18
N PRO A 64 13.35 -14.63 17.87
CA PRO A 64 14.58 -14.14 17.27
C PRO A 64 14.90 -12.72 17.75
N SER A 65 16.17 -12.32 17.71
CA SER A 65 16.63 -11.01 18.24
C SER A 65 15.94 -9.80 17.58
N GLU A 66 15.50 -9.97 16.34
CA GLU A 66 14.89 -8.95 15.51
C GLU A 66 13.45 -8.66 15.96
N LEU A 67 12.69 -9.71 16.24
CA LEU A 67 11.26 -9.69 16.57
C LEU A 67 10.91 -10.69 17.69
N PRO A 68 11.47 -10.54 18.90
CA PRO A 68 11.11 -11.40 20.02
C PRO A 68 9.69 -11.11 20.50
N ILE A 69 9.10 -11.99 21.30
CA ILE A 69 7.78 -11.79 21.92
C ILE A 69 7.74 -10.51 22.75
N ALA A 70 8.80 -10.22 23.53
CA ALA A 70 8.87 -9.03 24.38
C ALA A 70 8.66 -7.73 23.59
N ARG A 71 9.09 -7.70 22.32
CA ARG A 71 8.88 -6.56 21.41
C ARG A 71 7.59 -6.68 20.61
N SER A 72 7.30 -7.87 20.08
CA SER A 72 6.21 -8.09 19.12
C SER A 72 4.83 -7.94 19.76
N PHE A 73 4.71 -8.21 21.06
CA PHE A 73 3.44 -8.12 21.80
C PHE A 73 3.27 -6.80 22.54
N GLN A 74 4.30 -5.96 22.53
CA GLN A 74 4.25 -4.63 23.11
C GLN A 74 3.61 -3.64 22.13
N TYR A 75 3.19 -2.48 22.65
CA TYR A 75 2.90 -1.31 21.83
C TYR A 75 4.06 -1.01 20.87
N ALA A 76 3.69 -0.55 19.67
CA ALA A 76 4.62 -0.22 18.61
C ALA A 76 4.20 1.06 17.89
N GLU A 77 5.14 1.65 17.17
CA GLU A 77 4.90 2.80 16.30
C GLU A 77 3.83 2.49 15.24
N THR A 78 2.93 3.44 14.99
CA THR A 78 1.80 3.26 14.06
C THR A 78 2.23 2.87 12.64
N LYS A 79 3.42 3.33 12.21
CA LYS A 79 3.95 2.97 10.89
C LYS A 79 4.28 1.49 10.74
N GLY A 80 4.56 0.79 11.84
CA GLY A 80 4.93 -0.63 11.85
C GLY A 80 6.26 -0.91 12.56
N LEU A 81 6.53 -2.20 12.78
CA LEU A 81 7.76 -2.68 13.41
C LEU A 81 8.97 -2.51 12.46
N PRO A 82 10.10 -1.96 12.93
CA PRO A 82 11.25 -1.68 12.07
C PRO A 82 11.78 -2.85 11.23
N PRO A 83 11.89 -4.10 11.75
CA PRO A 83 12.34 -5.22 10.93
C PRO A 83 11.42 -5.52 9.74
N LEU A 84 10.10 -5.38 9.93
CA LEU A 84 9.12 -5.56 8.85
C LEU A 84 9.16 -4.40 7.86
N LEU A 85 9.30 -3.17 8.34
CA LEU A 85 9.45 -2.00 7.48
C LEU A 85 10.70 -2.10 6.60
N HIS A 86 11.83 -2.52 7.19
CA HIS A 86 13.07 -2.76 6.45
C HIS A 86 12.88 -3.84 5.38
N PHE A 87 12.28 -4.98 5.75
CA PHE A 87 11.96 -6.04 4.79
C PHE A 87 11.09 -5.55 3.63
N VAL A 88 10.01 -4.80 3.90
CA VAL A 88 9.12 -4.27 2.86
C VAL A 88 9.84 -3.25 1.97
N LYS A 89 10.65 -2.37 2.56
CA LYS A 89 11.44 -1.38 1.82
C LYS A 89 12.47 -2.05 0.91
N ASP A 90 13.14 -3.09 1.40
CA ASP A 90 14.03 -3.93 0.60
C ASP A 90 13.29 -4.66 -0.52
N PHE A 91 12.11 -5.21 -0.23
CA PHE A 91 11.30 -5.92 -1.20
C PHE A 91 10.88 -4.99 -2.35
N VAL A 92 10.28 -3.83 -2.05
CA VAL A 92 9.90 -2.81 -3.03
C VAL A 92 11.11 -2.36 -3.84
N SER A 93 12.25 -2.11 -3.20
CA SER A 93 13.49 -1.69 -3.88
C SER A 93 14.01 -2.72 -4.89
N ARG A 94 13.69 -4.00 -4.73
CA ARG A 94 14.12 -5.08 -5.63
C ARG A 94 13.14 -5.32 -6.78
N ILE A 95 11.83 -5.19 -6.53
CA ILE A 95 10.80 -5.56 -7.51
C ILE A 95 10.22 -4.36 -8.28
N ASN A 96 10.13 -3.20 -7.64
CA ASN A 96 9.52 -1.99 -8.20
C ASN A 96 10.17 -0.75 -7.59
N ARG A 97 11.47 -0.58 -7.86
CA ARG A 97 12.27 0.52 -7.31
C ARG A 97 11.70 1.87 -7.77
N PRO A 98 11.25 2.76 -6.86
CA PRO A 98 10.79 4.09 -7.25
C PRO A 98 11.91 4.87 -7.95
N ALA A 99 11.59 5.55 -9.05
CA ALA A 99 12.57 6.28 -9.85
C ALA A 99 13.27 7.43 -9.10
N PHE A 100 12.65 7.91 -8.02
CA PHE A 100 13.15 8.98 -7.14
C PHE A 100 13.90 8.45 -5.90
N SER A 101 14.43 7.22 -5.98
CA SER A 101 15.28 6.63 -4.95
C SER A 101 16.74 7.09 -5.12
N ASP A 102 17.10 8.24 -4.56
CA ASP A 102 18.49 8.69 -4.49
C ASP A 102 19.29 7.90 -3.45
N GLU A 103 20.61 7.81 -3.63
CA GLU A 103 21.52 7.03 -2.77
C GLU A 103 21.67 7.61 -1.35
N THR A 104 21.33 8.89 -1.16
CA THR A 104 21.58 9.64 0.09
C THR A 104 20.33 9.92 0.90
N GLU A 105 19.16 10.07 0.26
CA GLU A 105 17.86 10.26 0.91
C GLU A 105 16.77 9.52 0.14
N SER A 106 16.05 8.61 0.82
CA SER A 106 14.92 7.91 0.22
C SER A 106 13.72 8.85 0.21
N ASN A 107 13.42 9.45 -0.93
CA ASN A 107 12.24 10.32 -1.15
C ASN A 107 10.91 9.54 -1.18
N TRP A 108 10.90 8.30 -0.68
CA TRP A 108 9.73 7.44 -0.53
C TRP A 108 9.81 6.67 0.78
N ASP A 109 8.66 6.24 1.27
CA ASP A 109 8.60 5.41 2.47
C ASP A 109 7.48 4.39 2.40
N VAL A 110 7.46 3.49 3.38
CA VAL A 110 6.48 2.42 3.50
C VAL A 110 5.78 2.48 4.86
N ILE A 111 4.50 2.12 4.87
CA ILE A 111 3.70 1.99 6.09
C ILE A 111 2.99 0.64 6.05
N LEU A 112 2.98 -0.06 7.19
CA LEU A 112 2.19 -1.28 7.33
C LEU A 112 0.71 -0.92 7.52
N SER A 113 -0.17 -1.75 6.98
CA SER A 113 -1.63 -1.57 7.07
C SER A 113 -2.34 -2.87 7.39
N GLY A 114 -3.63 -2.77 7.71
CA GLY A 114 -4.51 -3.92 7.91
C GLY A 114 -4.92 -4.64 6.61
N GLY A 115 -4.19 -4.42 5.51
CA GLY A 115 -4.47 -4.97 4.18
C GLY A 115 -4.84 -3.91 3.15
N SER A 116 -5.01 -4.31 1.88
CA SER A 116 -5.15 -3.37 0.76
C SER A 116 -6.36 -2.44 0.89
N ASN A 117 -7.50 -2.90 1.41
CA ASN A 117 -8.67 -2.02 1.58
C ASN A 117 -8.45 -0.94 2.65
N ASP A 118 -7.76 -1.28 3.74
CA ASP A 118 -7.36 -0.32 4.77
C ASP A 118 -6.36 0.70 4.21
N SER A 119 -5.37 0.25 3.44
CA SER A 119 -4.44 1.14 2.72
C SER A 119 -5.18 2.10 1.79
N MET A 120 -6.07 1.58 0.94
CA MET A 120 -6.83 2.41 -0.01
C MET A 120 -7.65 3.47 0.71
N PHE A 121 -8.36 3.11 1.78
CA PHE A 121 -9.15 4.08 2.53
C PHE A 121 -8.27 5.18 3.14
N LYS A 122 -7.14 4.83 3.78
CA LYS A 122 -6.17 5.82 4.29
C LYS A 122 -5.68 6.78 3.19
N VAL A 123 -5.39 6.27 2.00
CA VAL A 123 -4.96 7.08 0.86
C VAL A 123 -6.06 8.04 0.44
N PHE A 124 -7.28 7.55 0.19
CA PHE A 124 -8.40 8.39 -0.23
C PHE A 124 -8.78 9.42 0.85
N GLU A 125 -8.86 9.03 2.12
CA GLU A 125 -9.10 9.95 3.24
C GLU A 125 -8.05 11.07 3.30
N THR A 126 -6.81 10.79 2.92
CA THR A 126 -5.72 11.78 2.93
C THR A 126 -5.81 12.76 1.76
N ILE A 127 -6.22 12.30 0.57
CA ILE A 127 -6.11 13.07 -0.69
C ILE A 127 -7.44 13.51 -1.30
N CYS A 128 -8.57 13.12 -0.72
CA CYS A 128 -9.91 13.39 -1.22
C CYS A 128 -10.78 14.15 -0.20
N ASP A 129 -11.69 14.95 -0.74
CA ASP A 129 -12.72 15.72 -0.05
C ASP A 129 -13.94 15.90 -0.98
N GLU A 130 -14.96 16.65 -0.57
CA GLU A 130 -16.17 16.87 -1.39
C GLU A 130 -15.90 17.60 -2.71
N SER A 131 -14.74 18.26 -2.84
CA SER A 131 -14.31 18.94 -4.06
C SER A 131 -13.55 18.02 -5.02
N THR A 132 -13.21 16.81 -4.59
CA THR A 132 -12.35 15.90 -5.34
C THR A 132 -13.15 15.05 -6.32
N THR A 133 -12.63 14.91 -7.55
CA THR A 133 -13.13 13.95 -8.54
C THR A 133 -12.06 12.88 -8.79
N VAL A 134 -12.46 11.62 -8.69
CA VAL A 134 -11.62 10.43 -8.84
C VAL A 134 -12.05 9.65 -10.09
N MET A 135 -11.11 9.43 -11.00
CA MET A 135 -11.28 8.55 -12.15
C MET A 135 -11.08 7.10 -11.71
N ILE A 136 -12.00 6.23 -12.10
CA ILE A 136 -11.93 4.78 -11.87
C ILE A 136 -12.31 4.03 -13.14
N GLU A 137 -11.68 2.90 -13.41
CA GLU A 137 -12.04 1.97 -14.49
C GLU A 137 -13.54 1.62 -14.48
N GLU A 138 -14.22 1.62 -15.64
CA GLU A 138 -15.68 1.41 -15.74
C GLU A 138 -16.17 0.06 -15.18
N PHE A 139 -15.29 -0.94 -15.11
CA PHE A 139 -15.46 -2.16 -14.32
C PHE A 139 -14.34 -2.19 -13.29
N THR A 140 -14.64 -2.29 -12.00
CA THR A 140 -13.61 -2.15 -10.95
C THR A 140 -13.90 -2.93 -9.68
N PHE A 141 -12.96 -2.90 -8.74
CA PHE A 141 -13.13 -3.40 -7.38
C PHE A 141 -14.03 -2.44 -6.58
N THR A 142 -15.29 -2.83 -6.38
CA THR A 142 -16.34 -1.97 -5.82
C THR A 142 -16.03 -1.31 -4.48
N PRO A 143 -15.28 -1.92 -3.52
CA PRO A 143 -14.91 -1.23 -2.29
C PRO A 143 -14.06 0.03 -2.50
N ALA A 144 -13.28 0.12 -3.59
CA ALA A 144 -12.56 1.34 -3.91
C ALA A 144 -13.52 2.53 -4.14
N MET A 145 -14.67 2.29 -4.79
CA MET A 145 -15.69 3.32 -4.96
C MET A 145 -16.28 3.75 -3.62
N SER A 146 -16.62 2.80 -2.75
CA SER A 146 -17.14 3.10 -1.41
C SER A 146 -16.15 3.89 -0.55
N ASN A 147 -14.85 3.59 -0.66
CA ASN A 147 -13.81 4.34 0.05
C ASN A 147 -13.72 5.80 -0.44
N VAL A 148 -13.83 6.03 -1.76
CA VAL A 148 -13.86 7.39 -2.31
C VAL A 148 -15.12 8.13 -1.87
N GLU A 149 -16.29 7.52 -2.00
CA GLU A 149 -17.57 8.13 -1.64
C GLU A 149 -17.65 8.49 -0.15
N ALA A 150 -17.01 7.72 0.72
CA ALA A 150 -16.93 8.00 2.16
C ALA A 150 -16.20 9.32 2.47
N THR A 151 -15.35 9.82 1.57
CA THR A 151 -14.69 11.14 1.68
C THR A 151 -15.55 12.29 1.14
N GLY A 152 -16.72 12.00 0.57
CA GLY A 152 -17.58 12.97 -0.12
C GLY A 152 -17.21 13.26 -1.58
N ALA A 153 -16.05 12.75 -2.03
CA ALA A 153 -15.58 12.88 -3.41
C ALA A 153 -16.50 12.20 -4.43
N LYS A 154 -16.34 12.59 -5.71
CA LYS A 154 -17.11 12.05 -6.83
C LYS A 154 -16.29 11.04 -7.61
N VAL A 155 -16.89 9.91 -7.93
CA VAL A 155 -16.31 8.89 -8.83
C VAL A 155 -16.83 9.11 -10.24
N ILE A 156 -15.93 9.06 -11.23
CA ILE A 156 -16.30 9.00 -12.65
C ILE A 156 -15.66 7.77 -13.32
N PRO A 157 -16.38 7.09 -14.23
CA PRO A 157 -15.82 5.96 -14.96
C PRO A 157 -14.88 6.42 -16.08
N ILE A 158 -13.81 5.67 -16.31
CA ILE A 158 -12.99 5.74 -17.52
C ILE A 158 -13.15 4.46 -18.33
N LYS A 159 -13.15 4.61 -19.66
CA LYS A 159 -13.35 3.49 -20.57
C LYS A 159 -12.18 2.52 -20.56
N MET A 160 -12.51 1.26 -20.82
CA MET A 160 -11.56 0.19 -21.00
C MET A 160 -11.77 -0.51 -22.34
N ASN A 161 -10.66 -0.90 -22.95
CA ASN A 161 -10.64 -1.81 -24.08
C ASN A 161 -10.69 -3.25 -23.58
N LEU A 162 -11.87 -3.86 -23.61
CA LEU A 162 -12.07 -5.27 -23.25
C LEU A 162 -11.66 -6.18 -24.42
N THR A 163 -10.40 -6.60 -24.44
CA THR A 163 -9.83 -7.43 -25.53
C THR A 163 -8.78 -8.40 -25.00
N PHE A 164 -8.59 -9.52 -25.71
CA PHE A 164 -7.52 -10.48 -25.44
C PHE A 164 -6.16 -10.06 -26.02
N ASP A 165 -6.14 -9.03 -26.87
CA ASP A 165 -4.89 -8.46 -27.38
C ASP A 165 -4.18 -7.69 -26.26
N ARG A 166 -3.00 -8.20 -25.88
CA ARG A 166 -2.23 -7.67 -24.75
C ARG A 166 -1.75 -6.24 -24.96
N GLU A 167 -1.59 -5.82 -26.21
CA GLU A 167 -1.11 -4.48 -26.54
C GLU A 167 -2.23 -3.44 -26.50
N SER A 168 -3.49 -3.84 -26.67
CA SER A 168 -4.63 -2.92 -26.73
C SER A 168 -5.59 -3.02 -25.55
N GLN A 169 -5.48 -4.03 -24.69
CA GLN A 169 -6.31 -4.23 -23.49
C GLN A 169 -6.15 -3.14 -22.40
N GLY A 170 -7.03 -3.15 -21.40
CA GLY A 170 -6.97 -2.25 -20.24
C GLY A 170 -7.55 -0.87 -20.53
N ILE A 171 -7.07 0.17 -19.84
CA ILE A 171 -7.56 1.55 -20.01
C ILE A 171 -7.48 2.01 -21.47
N ASP A 172 -8.55 2.66 -21.94
CA ASP A 172 -8.61 3.36 -23.23
C ASP A 172 -7.91 4.73 -23.07
N VAL A 173 -6.66 4.81 -23.55
CA VAL A 173 -5.80 5.99 -23.39
C VAL A 173 -6.27 7.14 -24.27
N GLU A 174 -6.80 6.85 -25.45
CA GLU A 174 -7.38 7.83 -26.36
C GLU A 174 -8.60 8.49 -25.74
N TYR A 175 -9.51 7.71 -25.17
CA TYR A 175 -10.66 8.23 -24.42
C TYR A 175 -10.22 9.07 -23.22
N LEU A 176 -9.28 8.56 -22.40
CA LEU A 176 -8.77 9.29 -21.24
C LEU A 176 -8.14 10.63 -21.64
N THR A 177 -7.37 10.65 -22.72
CA THR A 177 -6.76 11.87 -23.28
C THR A 177 -7.85 12.87 -23.68
N GLN A 178 -8.85 12.44 -24.45
CA GLN A 178 -9.94 13.31 -24.90
C GLN A 178 -10.77 13.85 -23.72
N LEU A 179 -11.04 13.01 -22.71
CA LEU A 179 -11.76 13.39 -21.52
C LEU A 179 -11.04 14.51 -20.75
N LEU A 180 -9.73 14.37 -20.54
CA LEU A 180 -8.93 15.31 -19.76
C LEU A 180 -8.60 16.61 -20.52
N ASP A 181 -8.39 16.53 -21.84
CA ASP A 181 -8.13 17.70 -22.69
C ASP A 181 -9.37 18.56 -22.90
N ASN A 182 -10.56 17.97 -22.90
CA ASN A 182 -11.82 18.66 -23.18
C ASN A 182 -12.73 18.76 -21.95
N TRP A 183 -12.15 18.75 -20.75
CA TRP A 183 -12.90 18.67 -19.49
C TRP A 183 -14.04 19.69 -19.37
N SER A 184 -13.78 20.96 -19.69
CA SER A 184 -14.75 22.07 -19.56
C SER A 184 -15.98 21.94 -20.47
N THR A 185 -15.92 21.11 -21.50
CA THR A 185 -17.02 20.84 -22.44
C THR A 185 -17.46 19.38 -22.42
N GLY A 186 -16.85 18.57 -21.56
CA GLY A 186 -17.06 17.13 -21.50
C GLY A 186 -18.33 16.73 -20.74
N PRO A 187 -18.58 15.42 -20.63
CA PRO A 187 -19.77 14.88 -19.96
C PRO A 187 -19.81 15.18 -18.45
N TYR A 188 -18.66 15.48 -17.84
CA TYR A 188 -18.52 15.74 -16.40
C TYR A 188 -18.12 17.20 -16.11
N LYS A 189 -18.41 18.13 -17.03
CA LYS A 189 -18.02 19.55 -16.93
C LYS A 189 -18.50 20.26 -15.66
N ASP A 190 -19.55 19.75 -15.02
CA ASP A 190 -20.12 20.31 -13.78
C ASP A 190 -19.34 19.86 -12.53
N LEU A 191 -18.35 18.98 -12.69
CA LEU A 191 -17.43 18.54 -11.64
C LEU A 191 -16.06 19.23 -11.76
N ASN A 192 -15.33 19.28 -10.65
CA ASN A 192 -13.93 19.69 -10.66
C ASN A 192 -13.10 18.72 -11.51
N LYS A 193 -12.05 19.25 -12.16
CA LYS A 193 -11.13 18.41 -12.95
C LYS A 193 -10.54 17.30 -12.07
N PRO A 194 -10.45 16.05 -12.55
CA PRO A 194 -10.03 14.94 -11.71
C PRO A 194 -8.63 15.15 -11.15
N ARG A 195 -8.46 14.80 -9.87
CA ARG A 195 -7.18 14.91 -9.15
C ARG A 195 -6.57 13.55 -8.82
N VAL A 196 -7.31 12.47 -9.02
CA VAL A 196 -6.88 11.11 -8.71
C VAL A 196 -7.36 10.14 -9.80
N LEU A 197 -6.50 9.21 -10.17
CA LEU A 197 -6.83 8.00 -10.92
C LEU A 197 -6.59 6.79 -10.01
N TYR A 198 -7.60 5.96 -9.80
CA TYR A 198 -7.43 4.62 -9.23
C TYR A 198 -7.45 3.58 -10.36
N THR A 199 -6.45 2.71 -10.39
CA THR A 199 -6.32 1.67 -11.43
C THR A 199 -5.74 0.39 -10.85
N ILE A 200 -6.31 -0.75 -11.24
CA ILE A 200 -5.74 -2.07 -10.94
C ILE A 200 -4.96 -2.48 -12.18
N ALA A 201 -3.75 -1.92 -12.34
CA ALA A 201 -3.05 -1.96 -13.62
C ALA A 201 -2.61 -3.37 -14.05
N THR A 202 -2.46 -4.31 -13.11
CA THR A 202 -2.05 -5.71 -13.37
C THR A 202 -3.07 -6.67 -12.80
N GLY A 203 -3.61 -7.56 -13.62
CA GLY A 203 -4.63 -8.52 -13.19
C GLY A 203 -5.90 -7.83 -12.70
N GLN A 204 -6.37 -6.86 -13.48
CA GLN A 204 -7.46 -5.95 -13.16
C GLN A 204 -8.69 -6.70 -12.63
N ASN A 205 -9.27 -6.26 -11.52
CA ASN A 205 -10.49 -6.86 -10.99
C ASN A 205 -11.71 -6.07 -11.49
N PRO A 206 -12.66 -6.67 -12.25
CA PRO A 206 -12.86 -8.11 -12.47
C PRO A 206 -12.33 -8.66 -13.81
N THR A 207 -11.77 -7.83 -14.69
CA THR A 207 -11.56 -8.21 -16.10
C THR A 207 -10.38 -9.16 -16.35
N GLY A 208 -9.44 -9.26 -15.40
CA GLY A 208 -8.19 -10.00 -15.50
C GLY A 208 -7.13 -9.36 -16.40
N MET A 209 -7.43 -8.22 -17.04
CA MET A 209 -6.54 -7.57 -18.00
C MET A 209 -5.33 -6.92 -17.31
N SER A 210 -4.28 -6.67 -18.09
CA SER A 210 -3.11 -5.94 -17.60
C SER A 210 -2.74 -4.83 -18.57
N VAL A 211 -2.57 -3.62 -18.05
CA VAL A 211 -2.20 -2.44 -18.84
C VAL A 211 -0.76 -2.62 -19.35
N PRO A 212 -0.52 -2.64 -20.67
CA PRO A 212 0.83 -2.78 -21.23
C PRO A 212 1.70 -1.56 -20.92
N GLN A 213 3.02 -1.76 -20.90
CA GLN A 213 4.00 -0.76 -20.48
C GLN A 213 3.83 0.59 -21.20
N TRP A 214 3.65 0.57 -22.53
CA TRP A 214 3.50 1.81 -23.31
C TRP A 214 2.26 2.61 -22.89
N LYS A 215 1.17 1.94 -22.49
CA LYS A 215 -0.03 2.62 -21.95
C LYS A 215 0.24 3.20 -20.56
N ARG A 216 0.98 2.50 -19.71
CA ARG A 216 1.38 3.02 -18.38
C ARG A 216 2.19 4.31 -18.52
N GLU A 217 3.14 4.33 -19.45
CA GLU A 217 3.92 5.54 -19.76
C GLU A 217 3.03 6.68 -20.26
N LYS A 218 2.04 6.39 -21.10
CA LYS A 218 1.08 7.40 -21.58
C LYS A 218 0.17 7.92 -20.46
N ILE A 219 -0.33 7.04 -19.60
CA ILE A 219 -1.13 7.42 -18.43
C ILE A 219 -0.29 8.30 -17.48
N TYR A 220 0.98 7.95 -17.26
CA TYR A 220 1.89 8.76 -16.45
C TYR A 220 2.15 10.14 -17.10
N GLN A 221 2.34 10.21 -18.41
CA GLN A 221 2.44 11.49 -19.14
C GLN A 221 1.17 12.35 -19.00
N LEU A 222 -0.02 11.72 -19.02
CA LEU A 222 -1.28 12.41 -18.77
C LEU A 222 -1.38 12.90 -17.33
N ALA A 223 -0.92 12.11 -16.35
CA ALA A 223 -0.85 12.50 -14.94
C ALA A 223 0.02 13.74 -14.76
N GLN A 224 1.19 13.78 -15.39
CA GLN A 224 2.07 14.95 -15.38
C GLN A 224 1.45 16.17 -16.06
N ARG A 225 0.77 15.99 -17.21
CA ARG A 225 0.16 17.10 -17.97
C ARG A 225 -1.06 17.70 -17.28
N HIS A 226 -1.84 16.88 -16.59
CA HIS A 226 -3.11 17.25 -15.97
C HIS A 226 -3.08 17.35 -14.45
N ASP A 227 -1.93 17.08 -13.83
CA ASP A 227 -1.67 17.21 -12.40
C ASP A 227 -2.63 16.37 -11.54
N PHE A 228 -2.68 15.06 -11.80
CA PHE A 228 -3.43 14.10 -10.99
C PHE A 228 -2.53 13.01 -10.40
N LEU A 229 -2.91 12.49 -9.24
CA LEU A 229 -2.25 11.38 -8.54
C LEU A 229 -2.71 10.03 -9.11
N ILE A 230 -1.83 9.04 -9.09
CA ILE A 230 -2.15 7.65 -9.44
C ILE A 230 -2.14 6.82 -8.16
N VAL A 231 -3.24 6.11 -7.91
CA VAL A 231 -3.37 5.08 -6.87
C VAL A 231 -3.40 3.73 -7.58
N GLU A 232 -2.29 2.99 -7.50
CA GLU A 232 -2.10 1.65 -8.08
C GLU A 232 -2.19 0.56 -6.99
#